data_AF-A0AAV6LZR0-F1
#
_entry.id   AF-A0AAV6LZR0-F1
#
_cell.length_a   1.000
_cell.length_b   1.000
_cell.length_c   1.000
_cell.angle_alpha   90.00
_cell.angle_beta   90.00
_cell.angle_gamma   90.00
#
_symmetry.space_group_name_H-M   'P 1'
#
loop_
_entity.id
_entity.type
_entity.pdbx_description
1 polymer ?
#
loop_
_entity_poly.entity_id
_entity_poly.type
_entity_poly.pdbx_seq_one_letter_code
_entity_poly.pdbx_strand_id
1 'polypeptide(L)'
;MMHGSCKEGGAPPPCAACKLLRRRCGQDCVFAPYFPAHHPHKFCSVHKVFGASNVSKLLQELGEQQGSDAVSSMVYEANARIRDPVYGCVGTIACLQRQVDALQQQLAITRAQLLQLKIAQFSSPKSSSVGNLLLPPLPNINININVNVNVNVGASPSLCSC
;
A
#
# COMPACT_ATOMS: atom_id res chain seq x y z
N MET A 1 19.01 -38.96 -35.04
CA MET A 1 18.45 -37.63 -35.32
C MET A 1 18.81 -36.72 -34.14
N MET A 2 19.88 -35.94 -34.26
CA MET A 2 20.26 -34.92 -33.29
C MET A 2 19.47 -33.65 -33.59
N HIS A 3 18.66 -33.17 -32.64
CA HIS A 3 18.12 -31.82 -32.72
C HIS A 3 19.14 -30.86 -32.10
N GLY A 4 19.89 -30.21 -32.97
CA GLY A 4 20.66 -29.02 -32.62
C GLY A 4 19.74 -27.80 -32.56
N SER A 5 19.92 -26.97 -31.54
CA SER A 5 19.48 -25.59 -31.55
C SER A 5 20.65 -24.72 -31.07
N CYS A 6 21.19 -23.93 -31.98
CA CYS A 6 22.20 -22.91 -31.70
C CYS A 6 21.54 -21.52 -31.62
N LYS A 7 22.24 -20.60 -30.92
CA LYS A 7 22.17 -19.11 -30.94
C LYS A 7 21.31 -18.53 -29.79
N GLU A 8 21.77 -17.64 -28.89
CA GLU A 8 22.88 -16.67 -28.89
C GLU A 8 23.53 -16.48 -27.50
N GLY A 9 24.86 -16.34 -27.47
CA GLY A 9 25.66 -16.06 -26.27
C GLY A 9 25.75 -14.57 -25.93
N GLY A 10 24.67 -14.00 -25.41
CA GLY A 10 24.68 -12.70 -24.75
C GLY A 10 24.73 -12.90 -23.23
N ALA A 11 25.65 -12.22 -22.53
CA ALA A 11 25.63 -12.19 -21.08
C ALA A 11 24.25 -11.69 -20.59
N PRO A 12 23.67 -12.28 -19.53
CA PRO A 12 22.38 -11.84 -19.01
C PRO A 12 22.44 -10.33 -18.72
N PRO A 13 21.38 -9.58 -19.06
CA PRO A 13 21.38 -8.13 -18.86
C PRO A 13 21.61 -7.80 -17.38
N PRO A 14 22.37 -6.72 -17.07
CA PRO A 14 22.61 -6.34 -15.68
C PRO A 14 21.28 -6.01 -14.99
N CYS A 15 21.17 -6.36 -13.71
CA CYS A 15 20.00 -6.01 -12.91
C CYS A 15 19.81 -4.48 -12.85
N ALA A 16 18.60 -4.03 -12.52
CA ALA A 16 18.28 -2.60 -12.49
C ALA A 16 19.22 -1.80 -11.59
N ALA A 17 19.64 -2.38 -10.46
CA ALA A 17 20.59 -1.76 -9.54
C ALA A 17 21.97 -1.55 -10.16
N CYS A 18 22.56 -2.61 -10.72
CA CYS A 18 23.88 -2.53 -11.33
C CYS A 18 23.89 -1.64 -12.57
N LYS A 19 22.80 -1.62 -13.34
CA LYS A 19 22.61 -0.69 -14.46
C LYS A 19 22.61 0.76 -13.99
N LEU A 20 21.83 1.09 -12.94
CA LEU A 20 21.77 2.46 -12.40
C LEU A 20 23.10 2.90 -11.77
N LEU A 21 23.76 2.00 -11.03
CA LEU A 21 25.04 2.26 -10.35
C LEU A 21 26.26 2.17 -11.28
N ARG A 22 26.06 1.87 -12.58
CA ARG A 22 27.13 1.73 -13.59
C ARG A 22 28.24 0.75 -13.17
N ARG A 23 27.90 -0.38 -12.55
CA ARG A 23 28.84 -1.42 -12.09
C ARG A 23 28.53 -2.79 -12.70
N ARG A 24 29.51 -3.71 -12.66
CA ARG A 24 29.34 -5.08 -13.16
C ARG A 24 28.32 -5.86 -12.32
N CYS A 25 27.40 -6.57 -12.98
CA CYS A 25 26.47 -7.49 -12.33
C CYS A 25 27.04 -8.91 -12.39
N GLY A 26 27.51 -9.44 -11.25
CA GLY A 26 27.99 -10.83 -11.11
C GLY A 26 26.87 -11.81 -10.73
N GLN A 27 27.20 -13.10 -10.61
CA GLN A 27 26.27 -14.14 -10.16
C GLN A 27 25.87 -13.93 -8.68
N ASP A 28 26.80 -13.47 -7.85
CA ASP A 28 26.57 -13.22 -6.41
C ASP A 28 25.99 -11.81 -6.12
N CYS A 29 25.29 -11.22 -7.09
CA CYS A 29 24.74 -9.87 -6.93
C CYS A 29 23.52 -9.88 -6.00
N VAL A 30 23.68 -9.31 -4.79
CA VAL A 30 22.61 -9.18 -3.79
C VAL A 30 21.33 -8.50 -4.29
N PHE A 31 21.42 -7.65 -5.32
CA PHE A 31 20.27 -6.94 -5.88
C PHE A 31 19.58 -7.70 -7.01
N ALA A 32 20.26 -8.65 -7.66
CA ALA A 32 19.76 -9.28 -8.88
C ALA A 32 18.43 -10.05 -8.68
N PRO A 33 18.22 -10.81 -7.58
CA PRO A 33 16.96 -11.50 -7.34
C PRO A 33 15.76 -10.55 -7.21
N TYR A 34 15.97 -9.36 -6.66
CA TYR A 34 14.88 -8.45 -6.27
C TYR A 34 14.63 -7.30 -7.24
N PHE A 35 15.65 -6.88 -8.00
CA PHE A 35 15.59 -5.73 -8.91
C PHE A 35 15.91 -6.14 -10.36
N PRO A 36 15.01 -6.87 -11.04
CA PRO A 36 15.22 -7.30 -12.42
C PRO A 36 15.27 -6.11 -13.38
N ALA A 37 15.93 -6.29 -14.52
CA ALA A 37 16.17 -5.24 -15.52
C ALA A 37 14.87 -4.60 -16.07
N HIS A 38 13.76 -5.33 -16.07
CA HIS A 38 12.46 -4.87 -16.58
C HIS A 38 11.79 -3.79 -15.72
N HIS A 39 12.20 -3.62 -14.45
CA HIS A 39 11.57 -2.69 -13.51
C HIS A 39 12.58 -1.68 -12.92
N PRO A 40 13.22 -0.82 -13.76
CA PRO A 40 14.27 0.09 -13.30
C PRO A 40 13.78 1.13 -12.28
N HIS A 41 12.50 1.51 -12.36
CA HIS A 41 11.90 2.48 -11.46
C HIS A 41 11.88 2.01 -9.99
N LYS A 42 11.74 0.69 -9.75
CA LYS A 42 11.72 0.14 -8.38
C LYS A 42 13.03 0.45 -7.65
N PHE A 43 14.17 0.16 -8.29
CA PHE A 43 15.46 0.44 -7.69
C PHE A 43 15.73 1.94 -7.61
N CYS A 44 15.33 2.71 -8.62
CA CYS A 44 15.49 4.17 -8.61
C CYS A 44 14.82 4.82 -7.38
N SER A 45 13.56 4.47 -7.10
CA SER A 45 12.83 5.01 -5.94
C SER A 45 13.52 4.62 -4.63
N VAL A 46 13.85 3.34 -4.47
CA VAL A 46 14.49 2.81 -3.26
C VAL A 46 15.89 3.43 -3.06
N HIS A 47 16.67 3.55 -4.13
CA HIS A 47 17.98 4.20 -4.10
C HIS A 47 17.89 5.67 -3.66
N LYS A 48 16.89 6.40 -4.15
CA LYS A 48 16.69 7.82 -3.82
C LYS A 48 16.35 8.04 -2.34
N VAL A 49 15.57 7.16 -1.73
CA VAL A 49 15.07 7.34 -0.35
C VAL A 49 15.96 6.65 0.68
N PHE A 50 16.38 5.42 0.41
CA PHE A 50 17.15 4.61 1.36
C PHE A 50 18.65 4.57 1.05
N GLY A 51 19.04 4.71 -0.22
CA GLY A 51 20.43 4.57 -0.66
C GLY A 51 20.85 3.11 -0.88
N ALA A 52 21.72 2.88 -1.86
CA ALA A 52 22.12 1.52 -2.26
C ALA A 52 22.79 0.75 -1.12
N SER A 53 23.64 1.40 -0.33
CA SER A 53 24.38 0.76 0.76
C SER A 53 23.46 0.27 1.88
N ASN A 54 22.44 1.03 2.25
CA ASN A 54 21.50 0.64 3.30
C ASN A 54 20.64 -0.54 2.84
N VAL A 55 20.18 -0.50 1.59
CA VAL A 55 19.40 -1.59 0.98
C VAL A 55 20.25 -2.86 0.89
N SER A 56 21.53 -2.74 0.49
CA SER A 56 22.45 -3.88 0.44
C SER A 56 22.66 -4.51 1.82
N LYS A 57 22.85 -3.70 2.87
CA LYS A 57 23.03 -4.19 4.24
C LYS A 57 21.77 -4.91 4.72
N LEU A 58 20.60 -4.29 4.53
CA LEU A 58 19.32 -4.89 4.92
C LEU A 58 19.06 -6.23 4.22
N LEU A 59 19.34 -6.33 2.92
CA LEU A 59 19.16 -7.59 2.17
C LEU A 59 20.19 -8.68 2.52
N GLN A 60 21.31 -8.31 3.12
CA GLN A 60 22.27 -9.28 3.64
C GLN A 60 21.85 -9.79 5.03
N GLU A 61 21.20 -8.93 5.83
CA GLU A 61 20.65 -9.29 7.13
C GLU A 61 19.37 -10.14 7.01
N LEU A 62 18.51 -9.78 6.06
CA LEU A 62 17.29 -10.51 5.73
C LEU A 62 17.63 -11.63 4.74
N GLY A 63 17.73 -12.87 5.23
CA GLY A 63 17.90 -14.03 4.36
C GLY A 63 16.84 -14.11 3.24
N GLU A 64 17.08 -14.97 2.24
CA GLU A 64 16.31 -15.00 0.98
C GLU A 64 14.78 -15.07 1.14
N GLN A 65 14.30 -15.69 2.22
CA GLN A 65 12.88 -15.86 2.51
C GLN A 65 12.13 -14.53 2.69
N GLN A 66 12.76 -13.50 3.28
CA GLN A 66 12.10 -12.22 3.60
C GLN A 66 12.51 -11.09 2.66
N GLY A 67 13.54 -11.28 1.84
CA GLY A 67 14.09 -10.23 0.97
C GLY A 67 13.07 -9.69 -0.03
N SER A 68 12.23 -10.54 -0.63
CA SER A 68 11.20 -10.10 -1.60
C SER A 68 10.13 -9.21 -0.97
N ASP A 69 9.67 -9.56 0.23
CA ASP A 69 8.67 -8.79 0.96
C ASP A 69 9.26 -7.46 1.46
N ALA A 70 10.50 -7.49 1.96
CA ALA A 70 11.23 -6.29 2.37
C ALA A 70 11.43 -5.31 1.20
N VAL A 71 11.81 -5.80 0.02
CA VAL A 71 11.93 -4.94 -1.18
C VAL A 71 10.58 -4.37 -1.60
N SER A 72 9.51 -5.14 -1.52
CA SER A 72 8.16 -4.66 -1.82
C SER A 72 7.74 -3.52 -0.88
N SER A 73 8.01 -3.66 0.43
CA SER A 73 7.77 -2.62 1.43
C SER A 73 8.63 -1.38 1.20
N MET A 74 9.94 -1.55 0.96
CA MET A 74 10.83 -0.43 0.64
C MET A 74 10.39 0.33 -0.62
N VAL A 75 9.98 -0.36 -1.68
CA VAL A 75 9.48 0.28 -2.91
C VAL A 75 8.22 1.10 -2.61
N TYR A 76 7.30 0.56 -1.83
CA TYR A 76 6.09 1.28 -1.41
C TYR A 76 6.42 2.54 -0.61
N GLU A 77 7.25 2.42 0.43
CA GLU A 77 7.65 3.53 1.29
C GLU A 77 8.43 4.60 0.54
N ALA A 78 9.37 4.19 -0.33
CA ALA A 78 10.13 5.12 -1.15
C ALA A 78 9.21 5.92 -2.07
N ASN A 79 8.27 5.25 -2.75
CA ASN A 79 7.31 5.93 -3.61
C ASN A 79 6.39 6.88 -2.82
N ALA A 80 5.97 6.49 -1.61
CA ALA A 80 5.19 7.35 -0.74
C ALA A 80 5.98 8.60 -0.35
N ARG A 81 7.25 8.47 0.05
CA ARG A 81 8.12 9.59 0.42
C ARG A 81 8.48 10.50 -0.76
N ILE A 82 8.55 9.95 -1.98
CA ILE A 82 8.76 10.75 -3.20
C ILE A 82 7.52 11.60 -3.51
N ARG A 83 6.31 11.06 -3.33
CA ARG A 83 5.06 11.80 -3.54
C ARG A 83 4.78 12.83 -2.44
N ASP A 84 5.08 12.46 -1.20
CA ASP A 84 4.94 13.31 -0.02
C ASP A 84 6.27 13.34 0.75
N PRO A 85 7.13 14.35 0.48
CA PRO A 85 8.43 14.47 1.14
C PRO A 85 8.33 14.72 2.66
N VAL A 86 7.19 15.23 3.13
CA VAL A 86 6.98 15.59 4.54
C VAL A 86 6.51 14.38 5.32
N TYR A 87 5.40 13.75 4.93
CA TYR A 87 4.77 12.67 5.70
C TYR A 87 4.91 11.29 5.08
N GLY A 88 5.21 11.17 3.79
CA GLY A 88 5.38 9.88 3.10
C GLY A 88 4.23 8.89 3.39
N CYS A 89 4.58 7.67 3.81
CA CYS A 89 3.59 6.65 4.18
C CYS A 89 2.86 6.98 5.50
N VAL A 90 3.44 7.80 6.39
CA VAL A 90 2.81 8.19 7.67
C VAL A 90 1.54 9.00 7.44
N GLY A 91 1.49 9.82 6.39
CA GLY A 91 0.27 10.53 6.00
C GLY A 91 -0.88 9.57 5.64
N THR A 92 -0.55 8.46 4.98
CA THR A 92 -1.52 7.40 4.66
C THR A 92 -1.99 6.69 5.94
N ILE A 93 -1.07 6.36 6.85
CA ILE A 93 -1.39 5.75 8.15
C ILE A 93 -2.34 6.66 8.95
N ALA A 94 -2.03 7.95 9.07
CA ALA A 94 -2.87 8.91 9.80
C ALA A 94 -4.25 9.09 9.15
N CYS A 95 -4.34 9.02 7.83
CA CYS A 95 -5.63 9.05 7.13
C CYS A 95 -6.47 7.79 7.41
N LEU A 96 -5.85 6.61 7.35
CA LEU A 96 -6.51 5.35 7.63
C LEU A 96 -6.96 5.26 9.09
N GLN A 97 -6.14 5.75 10.03
CA GLN A 97 -6.51 5.76 11.44
C GLN A 97 -7.78 6.61 11.68
N ARG A 98 -7.84 7.82 11.10
CA ARG A 98 -9.05 8.65 11.17
C ARG A 98 -10.27 7.97 10.56
N GLN A 99 -10.08 7.17 9.51
CA GLN A 99 -11.18 6.40 8.89
C GLN A 99 -11.67 5.29 9.82
N VAL A 100 -10.76 4.55 10.46
CA VAL A 100 -11.12 3.53 11.45
C VAL A 100 -11.90 4.15 12.60
N ASP A 101 -11.43 5.27 13.15
CA ASP A 101 -12.08 5.95 14.26
C ASP A 101 -13.50 6.43 13.89
N ALA A 102 -13.65 7.03 12.70
CA ALA A 102 -14.95 7.47 12.19
C ALA A 102 -15.93 6.30 11.98
N LEU A 103 -15.45 5.18 11.42
CA LEU A 103 -16.27 3.98 11.22
C LEU A 103 -16.67 3.34 12.56
N GLN A 104 -15.76 3.31 13.54
CA GLN A 104 -16.05 2.82 14.88
C GLN A 104 -17.10 3.69 15.58
N GLN A 105 -17.02 5.02 15.44
CA GLN A 105 -18.01 5.95 15.97
C GLN A 105 -19.39 5.72 15.33
N GLN A 106 -19.45 5.58 14.00
CA GLN A 106 -20.69 5.29 13.28
C GLN A 106 -21.34 3.99 13.79
N LEU A 107 -20.54 2.94 13.90
CA LEU A 107 -20.99 1.64 14.38
C LEU A 107 -21.48 1.69 15.84
N ALA A 108 -20.85 2.50 16.71
CA ALA A 108 -21.34 2.73 18.07
C ALA A 108 -22.70 3.43 18.10
N ILE A 109 -22.88 4.48 17.28
CA ILE A 109 -24.15 5.22 17.15
C ILE A 109 -25.26 4.30 16.65
N THR A 110 -25.03 3.55 15.57
CA THR A 110 -26.02 2.63 15.00
C THR A 110 -26.40 1.54 16.01
N ARG A 111 -25.45 1.00 16.76
CA ARG A 111 -25.74 0.02 17.82
C ARG A 111 -26.59 0.61 18.94
N ALA A 112 -26.29 1.82 19.39
CA ALA A 112 -27.11 2.50 20.40
C ALA A 112 -28.55 2.71 19.91
N GLN A 113 -28.72 3.14 18.65
CA GLN A 113 -30.05 3.31 18.03
C GLN A 113 -30.83 1.98 17.95
N LEU A 114 -30.18 0.88 17.57
CA LEU A 114 -30.82 -0.44 17.53
C LEU A 114 -31.29 -0.90 18.92
N LEU A 115 -30.52 -0.62 19.97
CA LEU A 115 -30.93 -0.93 21.34
C LEU A 115 -32.14 -0.10 21.77
N GLN A 116 -32.17 1.20 21.45
CA GLN A 116 -33.32 2.07 21.74
C GLN A 116 -34.60 1.56 21.07
N LEU A 117 -34.53 1.17 19.78
CA LEU A 117 -35.66 0.60 19.06
C LEU A 117 -36.13 -0.73 19.68
N LYS A 118 -35.21 -1.60 20.09
CA LYS A 118 -35.58 -2.85 20.78
C LYS A 118 -36.27 -2.58 22.11
N ILE A 119 -35.75 -1.67 22.94
CA ILE A 119 -36.37 -1.33 24.23
C ILE A 119 -37.78 -0.77 24.02
N ALA A 120 -37.96 0.13 23.06
CA ALA A 120 -39.27 0.70 22.73
C ALA A 120 -40.30 -0.36 22.30
N GLN A 121 -39.86 -1.45 21.64
CA GLN A 121 -40.72 -2.58 21.28
C GLN A 121 -41.14 -3.43 22.50
N PHE A 122 -40.30 -3.57 23.52
CA PHE A 122 -40.60 -4.35 24.73
C PHE A 122 -41.39 -3.57 25.79
N SER A 123 -41.38 -2.24 25.76
CA SER A 123 -42.11 -1.38 26.71
C SER A 123 -43.57 -1.10 26.30
N SER A 124 -44.11 -1.75 25.28
CA SER A 124 -45.53 -1.64 24.91
C SER A 124 -46.35 -2.81 25.48
N PRO A 125 -47.12 -2.62 26.59
CA PRO A 125 -48.23 -3.51 26.88
C PRO A 125 -49.33 -3.25 25.85
N LYS A 126 -49.94 -4.32 25.36
CA LYS A 126 -51.07 -4.32 24.43
C LYS A 126 -52.06 -3.19 24.75
N SER A 127 -52.07 -2.12 23.94
CA SER A 127 -53.26 -1.31 23.73
C SER A 127 -53.17 -0.62 22.38
N SER A 128 -54.16 -0.92 21.57
CA SER A 128 -54.47 -0.36 20.26
C SER A 128 -54.53 1.18 20.29
N SER A 129 -53.52 1.83 19.73
CA SER A 129 -53.65 3.13 19.07
C SER A 129 -52.42 3.37 18.21
N VAL A 130 -52.65 3.57 16.91
CA VAL A 130 -51.62 3.86 15.91
C VAL A 130 -51.20 5.32 16.10
N GLY A 131 -50.31 5.56 17.06
CA GLY A 131 -49.80 6.90 17.38
C GLY A 131 -48.34 7.04 16.99
N ASN A 132 -48.09 7.66 15.83
CA ASN A 132 -46.84 8.21 15.32
C ASN A 132 -45.57 7.94 16.15
N LEU A 133 -44.87 6.85 15.81
CA LEU A 133 -43.44 6.71 16.09
C LEU A 133 -42.68 7.71 15.21
N LEU A 134 -42.53 8.95 15.66
CA LEU A 134 -41.62 9.88 15.01
C LEU A 134 -40.20 9.36 15.26
N LEU A 135 -39.69 8.57 14.31
CA LEU A 135 -38.26 8.27 14.25
C LEU A 135 -37.52 9.61 14.36
N PRO A 136 -36.52 9.75 15.25
CA PRO A 136 -35.65 10.91 15.19
C PRO A 136 -35.06 10.97 13.78
N PRO A 137 -35.06 12.14 13.12
CA PRO A 137 -34.57 12.27 11.77
C PRO A 137 -33.15 11.72 11.71
N LEU A 138 -32.89 10.85 10.73
CA LEU A 138 -31.56 10.39 10.42
C LEU A 138 -30.64 11.62 10.33
N PRO A 139 -29.50 11.66 11.04
CA PRO A 139 -28.52 12.68 10.76
C PRO A 139 -28.12 12.51 9.29
N ASN A 140 -28.42 13.52 8.49
CA ASN A 140 -27.99 13.59 7.10
C ASN A 140 -26.47 13.78 7.11
N ILE A 141 -25.72 12.68 7.19
CA ILE A 141 -24.26 12.75 7.17
C ILE A 141 -23.85 12.84 5.70
N ASN A 142 -23.72 14.08 5.23
CA ASN A 142 -23.08 14.40 3.97
C ASN A 142 -21.61 13.99 4.03
N ILE A 143 -21.27 12.82 3.51
CA ILE A 143 -19.89 12.37 3.36
C ILE A 143 -19.33 13.01 2.08
N ASN A 144 -18.92 14.27 2.16
CA ASN A 144 -17.95 14.80 1.19
C ASN A 144 -16.55 14.43 1.64
N ILE A 145 -16.21 13.14 1.50
CA ILE A 145 -14.80 12.75 1.48
C ILE A 145 -14.41 12.81 0.01
N ASN A 146 -13.71 13.87 -0.39
CA ASN A 146 -13.06 13.92 -1.69
C ASN A 146 -12.04 12.78 -1.75
N VAL A 147 -12.47 11.65 -2.33
CA VAL A 147 -11.62 10.49 -2.54
C VAL A 147 -10.75 10.79 -3.75
N ASN A 148 -9.54 11.27 -3.50
CA ASN A 148 -8.45 11.02 -4.43
C ASN A 148 -7.28 10.37 -3.70
N VAL A 149 -7.55 9.23 -3.05
CA VAL A 149 -6.50 8.26 -2.82
C VAL A 149 -6.47 7.38 -4.06
N ASN A 150 -5.77 7.84 -5.09
CA ASN A 150 -5.31 6.94 -6.12
C ASN A 150 -4.27 6.03 -5.44
N VAL A 151 -4.74 4.95 -4.79
CA VAL A 151 -3.90 3.81 -4.41
C VAL A 151 -3.55 3.09 -5.71
N ASN A 152 -2.86 3.81 -6.60
CA ASN A 152 -2.31 3.22 -7.78
C ASN A 152 -1.05 2.50 -7.33
N VAL A 153 -1.24 1.27 -6.87
CA VAL A 153 -0.18 0.27 -6.73
C VAL A 153 0.54 -0.01 -8.06
N GLY A 154 0.11 0.61 -9.18
CA GLY A 154 0.70 0.46 -10.50
C GLY A 154 1.07 1.75 -11.26
N ALA A 155 0.84 2.97 -10.75
CA ALA A 155 1.28 4.17 -11.49
C ALA A 155 2.73 4.49 -11.17
N SER A 156 3.61 4.10 -12.10
CA SER A 156 4.94 4.68 -12.24
C SER A 156 4.80 6.21 -12.30
N PRO A 157 5.36 6.99 -11.35
CA PRO A 157 5.59 8.39 -11.62
C PRO A 157 6.52 8.46 -12.83
N SER A 158 6.10 9.18 -13.85
CA SER A 158 6.87 9.46 -15.06
C SER A 158 8.31 9.81 -14.68
N LEU A 159 9.23 8.97 -15.15
CA LEU A 159 10.69 9.15 -15.22
C LEU A 159 11.27 10.15 -14.21
N CYS A 160 11.76 9.63 -13.08
CA CYS A 160 12.91 10.26 -12.45
C CYS A 160 14.05 10.14 -13.47
N SER A 161 14.40 11.25 -14.14
CA SER A 161 15.64 11.36 -14.89
C SER A 161 16.80 11.19 -13.90
N CYS A 162 17.41 10.01 -13.90
CA CYS A 162 18.71 9.74 -13.31
C CYS A 162 19.76 9.72 -14.41
#